data_AF-A0A355BMT5-F1
#
_entry.id   AF-A0A355BMT5-F1
#
_cell.length_a   1.000
_cell.length_b   1.000
_cell.length_c   1.000
_cell.angle_alpha   90.00
_cell.angle_beta   90.00
_cell.angle_gamma   90.00
#
_symmetry.space_group_name_H-M   'P 1'
#
loop_
_entity.id
_entity.type
_entity.pdbx_description
1 polymer ?
#
loop_
_entity_poly.entity_id
_entity_poly.type
_entity_poly.pdbx_seq_one_letter_code
_entity_poly.pdbx_strand_id
1 'polypeptide(L)' 'MIDLSQNTSEVAKMIRVAIVEDIDDIRKGLSVIINEGVDIECTANFSTAEKAFDVLSQQPVDVV' A
#
# COMPACT_ATOMS: atom_id res chain seq x y z
N MET A 1 -19.16 -38.60 4.49
CA MET A 1 -19.00 -37.53 5.49
C MET A 1 -17.89 -36.64 4.96
N ILE A 2 -18.24 -35.50 4.38
CA ILE A 2 -17.25 -34.56 3.85
C ILE A 2 -16.73 -33.78 5.05
N ASP A 3 -15.44 -33.93 5.32
CA ASP A 3 -14.73 -33.13 6.31
C ASP A 3 -14.62 -31.69 5.77
N LEU A 4 -15.41 -30.79 6.35
CA LEU A 4 -15.49 -29.36 6.02
C LEU A 4 -14.42 -28.53 6.74
N SER A 5 -13.37 -29.14 7.30
CA SER A 5 -12.34 -28.44 8.08
C SER A 5 -11.31 -27.64 7.26
N GLN A 6 -11.53 -27.41 5.96
CA GLN A 6 -10.72 -26.42 5.22
C GLN A 6 -11.19 -24.99 5.52
N ASN A 7 -11.01 -24.61 6.78
CA ASN A 7 -11.07 -23.24 7.24
C ASN A 7 -9.63 -22.73 7.33
N THR A 8 -9.04 -22.37 6.19
CA THR A 8 -7.90 -21.46 6.17
C THR A 8 -8.35 -20.24 5.41
N SER A 9 -8.82 -19.24 6.17
CA SER A 9 -8.86 -17.87 5.68
C SER A 9 -7.47 -17.55 5.15
N GLU A 10 -7.29 -17.57 3.83
CA GLU A 10 -6.23 -16.76 3.24
C GLU A 10 -6.61 -15.33 3.63
N VAL A 11 -5.93 -14.81 4.65
CA VAL A 11 -5.96 -13.38 4.93
C VAL A 11 -5.44 -12.75 3.65
N ALA A 12 -6.32 -12.13 2.87
CA ALA A 12 -5.91 -11.41 1.67
C ALA A 12 -4.76 -10.48 2.08
N LYS A 13 -3.57 -10.70 1.51
CA LYS A 13 -2.39 -9.93 1.87
C LYS A 13 -2.66 -8.48 1.49
N MET A 14 -2.66 -7.58 2.47
CA MET A 14 -2.77 -6.14 2.25
C MET A 14 -1.65 -5.67 1.30
N ILE A 15 -2.01 -5.10 0.16
CA ILE A 15 -1.07 -4.51 -0.80
C ILE A 15 -0.61 -3.17 -0.24
N ARG A 16 0.69 -3.04 0.05
CA ARG A 16 1.25 -1.80 0.59
C ARG A 16 1.70 -0.92 -0.57
N VAL A 17 1.22 0.32 -0.58
CA VAL A 17 1.54 1.32 -1.60
C VAL A 17 2.34 2.46 -0.97
N ALA A 18 3.30 2.97 -1.72
CA ALA A 18 3.87 4.29 -1.49
C ALA A 18 3.48 5.23 -2.63
N ILE A 19 3.29 6.53 -2.34
CA ILE A 19 3.09 7.55 -3.38
C ILE A 19 4.32 8.44 -3.49
N VAL A 20 4.81 8.67 -4.71
CA VAL A 20 5.82 9.69 -5.01
C VAL A 20 5.23 10.72 -5.96
N GLU A 21 4.93 11.90 -5.43
CA GLU A 21 4.21 12.97 -6.13
C GLU A 21 4.63 14.30 -5.50
N ASP A 22 5.04 15.30 -6.28
CA ASP A 22 5.54 16.57 -5.76
C ASP A 22 4.41 17.56 -5.43
N ILE A 23 3.29 17.48 -6.13
CA ILE A 23 2.10 18.31 -5.88
C ILE A 23 1.30 17.77 -4.68
N ASP A 24 1.19 18.59 -3.63
CA ASP A 24 0.58 18.19 -2.35
C ASP A 24 -0.87 17.73 -2.47
N ASP A 25 -1.69 18.45 -3.25
CA ASP A 25 -3.10 18.11 -3.43
C ASP A 25 -3.29 16.78 -4.17
N ILE A 26 -2.44 16.50 -5.17
CA ILE A 26 -2.47 15.23 -5.91
C ILE A 26 -2.04 14.09 -4.99
N ARG A 27 -0.92 14.26 -4.26
CA ARG A 27 -0.40 13.27 -3.32
C ARG A 27 -1.43 12.90 -2.24
N LYS A 28 -2.13 13.90 -1.68
CA LYS A 28 -3.20 13.70 -0.70
C LYS A 28 -4.42 13.02 -1.33
N GLY A 29 -4.86 13.48 -2.50
CA GLY A 29 -6.00 12.89 -3.22
C GLY A 29 -5.80 11.42 -3.55
N LEU A 30 -4.63 11.05 -4.07
CA LEU A 30 -4.26 9.66 -4.33
C LEU A 30 -4.26 8.81 -3.07
N SER A 31 -3.74 9.34 -1.95
CA SER A 31 -3.74 8.60 -0.68
C SER A 31 -5.15 8.31 -0.18
N VAL A 32 -6.10 9.23 -0.38
CA VAL A 32 -7.51 9.00 -0.03
C VAL A 32 -8.09 7.87 -0.88
N ILE A 33 -7.94 7.97 -2.21
CA ILE A 33 -8.48 6.97 -3.15
C ILE A 33 -7.94 5.57 -2.87
N ILE A 34 -6.63 5.43 -2.61
CA ILE A 34 -6.02 4.13 -2.30
C ILE A 34 -6.60 3.56 -1.00
N ASN A 35 -6.70 4.38 0.04
CA ASN A 35 -7.16 3.94 1.36
C ASN A 35 -8.68 3.64 1.43
N GLU A 36 -9.45 3.91 0.36
CA GLU A 36 -10.84 3.44 0.23
C GLU A 36 -10.91 1.96 -0.18
N GLY A 37 -9.81 1.36 -0.64
CA GLY A 37 -9.73 -0.06 -0.99
C GLY A 37 -9.74 -0.99 0.23
N VAL A 38 -10.21 -2.22 0.04
CA VAL A 38 -10.36 -3.21 1.13
C VAL A 38 -9.08 -4.01 1.39
N ASP A 39 -8.25 -4.16 0.37
CA ASP A 39 -7.04 -5.00 0.34
C ASP A 39 -5.79 -4.23 -0.10
N ILE A 40 -5.84 -2.91 -0.07
CA ILE A 40 -4.75 -2.01 -0.44
C ILE A 40 -4.67 -0.85 0.55
N GLU A 41 -3.46 -0.43 0.90
CA GLU A 41 -3.19 0.63 1.87
C GLU A 41 -2.03 1.52 1.38
N CYS A 42 -2.22 2.84 1.43
CA CYS A 42 -1.15 3.81 1.28
C CYS A 42 -0.40 3.95 2.61
N THR A 43 0.77 3.32 2.68
CA THR A 43 1.60 3.25 3.89
C THR A 43 2.64 4.36 3.99
N ALA A 44 2.93 5.02 2.87
CA ALA A 44 3.88 6.13 2.80
C ALA A 44 3.56 7.08 1.64
N ASN A 45 3.91 8.35 1.80
CA ASN A 45 3.93 9.29 0.68
C ASN A 45 5.15 10.22 0.78
N PHE A 46 5.69 10.58 -0.38
CA PHE A 46 6.92 11.35 -0.51
C PHE A 46 6.73 12.47 -1.52
N SER A 47 7.25 13.66 -1.20
CA SER A 47 7.21 14.82 -2.10
C SER A 47 8.35 14.84 -3.13
N THR A 48 9.26 13.87 -3.08
CA THR A 48 10.51 13.82 -3.87
C THR A 48 10.95 12.37 -4.04
N ALA A 49 11.56 12.04 -5.18
CA ALA A 49 12.10 10.71 -5.46
C ALA A 49 13.26 10.33 -4.52
N GLU A 50 14.09 11.30 -4.12
CA GLU A 50 15.26 11.07 -3.25
C GLU A 50 14.83 10.53 -1.88
N LYS A 51 13.86 11.20 -1.24
CA LYS A 51 13.28 10.72 0.03
C LYS A 51 12.63 9.34 -0.11
N ALA A 52 11.94 9.11 -1.24
CA ALA A 52 11.33 7.81 -1.50
C ALA A 52 12.39 6.72 -1.61
N PHE A 53 13.47 6.97 -2.34
CA PHE A 53 14.58 6.03 -2.49
C PHE A 53 15.25 5.69 -1.16
N ASP A 54 15.55 6.71 -0.34
CA ASP A 54 16.18 6.53 0.97
C ASP A 54 15.32 5.63 1.88
N VAL A 55 14.00 5.85 1.90
CA VAL A 55 13.09 5.10 2.79
C VAL A 55 12.75 3.72 2.22
N LEU A 56 12.37 3.63 0.94
CA LEU A 56 11.88 2.40 0.33
C LEU A 56 12.98 1.35 0.11
N SER A 57 14.25 1.76 0.05
CA SER A 57 15.38 0.83 0.05
C SER A 57 15.50 0.05 1.37
N GLN A 58 15.03 0.60 2.48
CA GLN A 58 15.03 -0.02 3.80
C GLN A 58 13.67 -0.64 4.15
N GLN A 59 12.58 -0.03 3.66
CA GLN A 59 11.20 -0.40 3.94
C GLN A 59 10.44 -0.58 2.62
N PRO A 60 10.63 -1.72 1.93
CA PRO A 60 10.01 -1.94 0.63
C PRO A 60 8.48 -2.06 0.76
N VAL A 61 7.79 -1.52 -0.24
CA VAL A 61 6.35 -1.66 -0.47
C VAL A 61 6.10 -2.57 -1.67
N ASP A 62 4.84 -2.93 -1.93
CA ASP A 62 4.46 -3.80 -3.04
C ASP A 62 4.27 -3.01 -4.35
N VAL A 63 3.86 -1.74 -4.24
CA VAL A 63 3.66 -0.78 -5.37
C VAL A 63 4.19 0.60 -4.97
N VAL A 64 4.82 1.30 -5.91
CA VAL A 64 5.29 2.70 -5.78
C VAL A 64 4.64 3.55 -6.88
#